data_AF-A0A1G8R0E6-F1
#
_entry.id   AF-A0A1G8R0E6-F1
#
_cell.length_a   1.000
_cell.length_b   1.000
_cell.length_c   1.000
_cell.angle_alpha   90.00
_cell.angle_beta   90.00
_cell.angle_gamma   90.00
#
_symmetry.space_group_name_H-M   'P 1'
#
loop_
_entity.id
_entity.type
_entity.pdbx_description
1 polymer ?
#
loop_
_entity_poly.entity_id
_entity_poly.type
_entity_poly.pdbx_seq_one_letter_code
_entity_poly.pdbx_strand_id
1 'polypeptide(L)'
;MKTLVVVLAVLAVVGGGTVLLVNHYGGWTTLTGKAWAITYEVSAQPAETLVEVTYSESATRYRKETPKVVTTEKPLPWTFEVVINAGERAQVSATPKAGQVLTCRILLDGVKELASATGKPGETVSCESVTGT
;
A
#
# COMPACT_ATOMS: atom_id res chain seq x y z
N MET A 1 25.01 -5.14 53.92
CA MET A 1 25.27 -5.91 52.67
C MET A 1 24.10 -6.80 52.25
N LYS A 2 23.50 -7.62 53.12
CA LYS A 2 22.36 -8.49 52.76
C LYS A 2 21.08 -7.75 52.28
N THR A 3 20.76 -6.60 52.87
CA THR A 3 19.54 -5.83 52.54
C THR A 3 19.61 -5.13 51.18
N LEU A 4 20.77 -4.64 50.77
CA LEU A 4 20.99 -4.01 49.46
C LEU A 4 20.86 -5.01 48.30
N VAL A 5 21.32 -6.25 48.50
CA VAL A 5 21.20 -7.32 47.49
C VAL A 5 19.75 -7.74 47.28
N VAL A 6 18.94 -7.76 48.34
CA VAL A 6 17.50 -8.09 48.25
C VAL A 6 16.72 -6.98 47.52
N VAL A 7 17.02 -5.71 47.80
CA VAL A 7 16.35 -4.57 47.13
C VAL A 7 16.68 -4.51 45.63
N LEU A 8 17.95 -4.75 45.26
CA LEU A 8 18.38 -4.82 43.85
C LEU A 8 17.76 -6.01 43.11
N ALA A 9 17.63 -7.17 43.77
CA ALA A 9 17.01 -8.35 43.20
C ALA A 9 15.50 -8.14 42.93
N VAL A 10 14.78 -7.46 43.85
CA VAL A 10 13.34 -7.18 43.67
C VAL A 10 13.11 -6.16 42.54
N LEU A 11 13.95 -5.12 42.42
CA LEU A 11 13.84 -4.13 41.33
C LEU A 11 14.14 -4.73 39.94
N ALA A 12 15.11 -5.65 39.85
CA ALA A 12 15.41 -6.34 38.60
C ALA A 12 14.29 -7.28 38.13
N VAL A 13 13.56 -7.91 39.06
CA VAL A 13 12.42 -8.78 38.73
C VAL A 13 11.21 -7.95 38.28
N VAL A 14 10.94 -6.81 38.92
CA VAL A 14 9.82 -5.94 38.53
C VAL A 14 10.11 -5.18 37.22
N GLY A 15 11.34 -4.67 37.02
CA GLY A 15 11.73 -3.99 35.79
C GLY A 15 11.99 -4.93 34.60
N GLY A 16 12.53 -6.13 34.85
CA GLY A 16 12.76 -7.15 33.82
C GLY A 16 11.48 -7.86 33.38
N GLY A 17 10.53 -8.06 34.32
CA GLY A 17 9.25 -8.70 34.03
C GLY A 17 8.38 -7.89 33.06
N THR A 18 8.38 -6.56 33.17
CA THR A 18 7.56 -5.71 32.29
C THR A 18 8.07 -5.65 30.85
N VAL A 19 9.39 -5.75 30.62
CA VAL A 19 9.97 -5.69 29.26
C VAL A 19 9.79 -7.04 28.53
N LEU A 20 9.89 -8.17 29.23
CA LEU A 20 9.72 -9.48 28.64
C LEU A 20 8.26 -9.79 28.26
N LEU A 21 7.28 -9.26 29.00
CA LEU A 21 5.85 -9.45 28.70
C LEU A 21 5.42 -8.73 27.42
N VAL A 22 5.93 -7.53 27.13
CA VAL A 22 5.57 -6.79 25.90
C VAL A 22 6.12 -7.49 24.65
N ASN A 23 7.31 -8.09 24.75
CA ASN A 23 7.95 -8.78 23.63
C ASN A 23 7.32 -10.16 23.34
N HIS A 24 6.79 -10.85 24.36
CA HIS A 24 6.18 -12.18 24.20
C HIS A 24 4.80 -12.16 23.51
N TYR A 25 4.05 -11.06 23.62
CA TYR A 25 2.69 -10.95 23.07
C TYR A 25 2.59 -10.23 21.71
N GLY A 26 3.72 -9.95 21.04
CA GLY A 26 3.71 -9.31 19.71
C GLY A 26 2.99 -7.95 19.65
N GLY A 27 2.75 -7.32 20.80
CA GLY A 27 1.70 -6.31 20.96
C GLY A 27 1.89 -5.01 20.20
N TRP A 28 3.06 -4.77 19.61
CA TRP A 28 3.32 -3.54 18.83
C TRP A 28 3.21 -3.76 17.33
N THR A 29 3.56 -4.95 16.82
CA THR A 29 3.49 -5.26 15.38
C THR A 29 2.09 -5.64 14.94
N THR A 30 1.28 -6.24 15.82
CA THR A 30 -0.12 -6.59 15.51
C THR A 30 -1.04 -5.37 15.46
N LEU A 31 -0.67 -4.26 16.11
CA LEU A 31 -1.45 -3.01 16.10
C LEU A 31 -1.28 -2.19 14.82
N THR A 32 -0.27 -2.50 14.02
CA THR A 32 -0.08 -1.89 12.70
C THR A 32 -0.25 -2.97 11.65
N GLY A 33 -1.41 -3.02 10.99
CA GLY A 33 -1.59 -3.87 9.80
C GLY A 33 -0.39 -3.76 8.85
N LYS A 34 0.06 -4.88 8.29
CA LYS A 34 1.04 -4.84 7.20
C LYS A 34 0.39 -4.15 6.00
N ALA A 35 1.11 -3.25 5.37
CA ALA A 35 0.66 -2.54 4.18
C ALA A 35 1.86 -2.13 3.32
N TRP A 36 1.59 -1.88 2.05
CA TRP A 36 2.59 -1.58 1.03
C TRP A 36 2.33 -0.21 0.43
N ALA A 37 3.39 0.51 0.07
CA ALA A 37 3.28 1.71 -0.75
C ALA A 37 3.18 1.26 -2.21
N ILE A 38 2.04 1.55 -2.83
CA ILE A 38 1.74 1.18 -4.20
C ILE A 38 1.67 2.45 -5.03
N THR A 39 2.46 2.51 -6.08
CA THR A 39 2.43 3.61 -7.05
C THR A 39 1.67 3.15 -8.28
N TYR A 40 0.60 3.85 -8.61
CA TYR A 40 -0.09 3.72 -9.88
C TYR A 40 0.48 4.71 -10.88
N GLU A 41 0.74 4.25 -12.09
CA GLU A 41 1.10 5.09 -13.22
C GLU A 41 0.13 4.83 -14.37
N VAL A 42 -0.32 5.90 -15.02
CA VAL A 42 -1.09 5.84 -16.27
C VAL A 42 -0.48 6.82 -17.24
N SER A 43 -0.25 6.38 -18.47
CA SER A 43 0.29 7.19 -19.56
C SER A 43 -0.55 7.00 -20.82
N ALA A 44 -0.50 8.00 -21.71
CA ALA A 44 -1.17 7.97 -22.98
C ALA A 44 -0.22 8.22 -24.14
N GLN A 45 -0.57 7.70 -25.31
CA GLN A 45 0.00 8.07 -26.58
C GLN A 45 -1.13 8.42 -27.56
N PRO A 46 -1.21 9.68 -28.05
CA PRO A 46 -0.43 10.86 -27.62
C PRO A 46 -0.72 11.31 -26.18
N ALA A 47 0.19 12.07 -25.57
CA ALA A 47 0.34 12.21 -24.11
C ALA A 47 -0.65 13.14 -23.37
N GLU A 48 -1.38 14.03 -24.05
CA GLU A 48 -2.12 15.09 -23.37
C GLU A 48 -3.63 14.90 -23.47
N THR A 49 -4.21 14.26 -22.46
CA THR A 49 -5.66 14.03 -22.37
C THR A 49 -6.11 13.98 -20.92
N LEU A 50 -7.31 14.46 -20.67
CA LEU A 50 -8.00 14.24 -19.40
C LEU A 50 -8.77 12.92 -19.51
N VAL A 51 -8.41 11.93 -18.70
CA VAL A 51 -9.10 10.63 -18.67
C VAL A 51 -9.72 10.38 -17.32
N GLU A 52 -10.77 9.58 -17.29
CA GLU A 52 -11.26 8.99 -16.06
C GLU A 52 -10.31 7.89 -15.62
N VAL A 53 -9.80 8.00 -14.39
CA VAL A 53 -8.97 7.00 -13.73
C VAL A 53 -9.73 6.46 -12.54
N THR A 54 -9.82 5.13 -12.45
CA THR A 54 -10.37 4.41 -11.32
C THR A 54 -9.26 3.60 -10.65
N TYR A 55 -9.06 3.75 -9.35
CA TYR A 55 -8.02 3.04 -8.61
C TYR A 55 -8.49 2.58 -7.23
N SER A 56 -7.84 1.55 -6.68
CA SER A 56 -8.07 1.10 -5.31
C SER A 56 -7.09 1.74 -4.32
N GLU A 57 -7.56 2.08 -3.13
CA GLU A 57 -6.70 2.50 -2.01
C GLU A 57 -7.25 2.00 -0.66
N SER A 58 -6.37 1.68 0.28
CA SER A 58 -6.74 1.43 1.67
C SER A 58 -6.87 2.75 2.42
N ALA A 59 -7.89 2.89 3.26
CA ALA A 59 -8.10 4.10 4.06
C ALA A 59 -6.94 4.34 5.05
N THR A 60 -6.31 3.28 5.54
CA THR A 60 -5.21 3.36 6.50
C THR A 60 -4.30 2.15 6.41
N ARG A 61 -3.02 2.35 6.72
CA ARG A 61 -2.06 1.25 6.88
C ARG A 61 -2.32 0.39 8.13
N TYR A 62 -3.01 0.93 9.14
CA TYR A 62 -3.03 0.33 10.47
C TYR A 62 -4.10 -0.75 10.67
N ARG A 63 -5.20 -0.70 9.91
CA ARG A 63 -6.29 -1.67 10.00
C ARG A 63 -6.42 -2.41 8.68
N LYS A 64 -6.61 -3.73 8.76
CA LYS A 64 -6.92 -4.53 7.58
C LYS A 64 -8.39 -4.29 7.22
N GLU A 65 -8.59 -3.53 6.15
CA GLU A 65 -9.90 -3.22 5.59
C GLU A 65 -9.83 -3.48 4.08
N THR A 66 -10.97 -3.82 3.47
CA THR A 66 -11.04 -3.94 2.02
C THR A 66 -10.71 -2.58 1.38
N PRO A 67 -9.82 -2.51 0.38
CA PRO A 67 -9.55 -1.27 -0.33
C PRO A 67 -10.83 -0.66 -0.90
N LYS A 68 -10.98 0.65 -0.75
CA LYS A 68 -12.05 1.39 -1.43
C LYS A 68 -11.62 1.69 -2.86
N VAL A 69 -12.60 1.91 -3.72
CA VAL A 69 -12.40 2.30 -5.12
C VAL A 69 -12.70 3.79 -5.26
N VAL A 70 -11.80 4.52 -5.92
CA VAL A 70 -11.91 5.96 -6.18
C VAL A 70 -11.87 6.18 -7.68
N THR A 71 -12.81 6.98 -8.18
CA THR A 71 -12.89 7.38 -9.58
C THR A 71 -12.72 8.90 -9.69
N THR A 72 -11.84 9.36 -10.57
CA THR A 72 -11.51 10.78 -10.72
C THR A 72 -10.97 11.06 -12.13
N GLU A 73 -11.22 12.26 -12.66
CA GLU A 73 -10.58 12.70 -13.89
C GLU A 73 -9.17 13.25 -13.63
N LYS A 74 -8.19 12.80 -14.42
CA LYS A 74 -6.79 13.24 -14.31
C LYS A 74 -6.16 13.49 -15.68
N PRO A 75 -5.31 14.52 -15.81
CA PRO A 75 -4.49 14.69 -16.99
C PRO A 75 -3.41 13.60 -17.01
N LEU A 76 -3.11 13.06 -18.19
CA LEU A 76 -2.01 12.13 -18.38
C LEU A 76 -0.72 12.87 -18.81
N PRO A 77 0.47 12.31 -18.50
CA PRO A 77 0.69 11.15 -17.63
C PRO A 77 0.35 11.45 -16.16
N TRP A 78 -0.19 10.44 -15.47
CA TRP A 78 -0.61 10.53 -14.07
C TRP A 78 0.13 9.49 -13.23
N THR A 79 0.63 9.92 -12.07
CA THR A 79 1.27 9.06 -11.07
C THR A 79 0.65 9.37 -9.70
N PHE A 80 0.36 8.33 -8.93
CA PHE A 80 -0.17 8.49 -7.57
C PHE A 80 0.23 7.34 -6.67
N GLU A 81 0.73 7.68 -5.48
CA GLU A 81 1.08 6.70 -4.45
C GLU A 81 -0.07 6.55 -3.46
N VAL A 82 -0.40 5.30 -3.16
CA VAL A 82 -1.42 4.93 -2.18
C VAL A 82 -0.87 3.86 -1.25
N VAL A 83 -1.58 3.63 -0.15
CA VAL A 83 -1.36 2.47 0.71
C VAL A 83 -2.34 1.37 0.32
N ILE A 84 -1.85 0.13 0.24
CA ILE A 84 -2.69 -1.08 0.13
C ILE A 84 -2.32 -2.06 1.24
N ASN A 85 -3.31 -2.54 2.00
CA ASN A 85 -3.05 -3.53 3.05
C ASN A 85 -2.56 -4.86 2.46
N ALA A 86 -1.70 -5.56 3.21
CA ALA A 86 -1.09 -6.81 2.79
C ALA A 86 -2.11 -7.90 2.45
N GLY A 87 -1.91 -8.56 1.31
CA GLY A 87 -2.82 -9.57 0.76
C GLY A 87 -4.04 -8.99 0.04
N GLU A 88 -4.22 -7.67 0.02
CA GLU A 88 -5.30 -7.02 -0.73
C GLU A 88 -4.88 -6.69 -2.16
N ARG A 89 -5.89 -6.39 -2.99
CA ARG A 89 -5.75 -6.11 -4.42
C ARG A 89 -5.42 -4.63 -4.67
N ALA A 90 -4.28 -4.40 -5.32
CA ALA A 90 -3.96 -3.14 -5.96
C ALA A 90 -4.54 -3.16 -7.39
N GLN A 91 -5.30 -2.13 -7.76
CA GLN A 91 -5.95 -2.05 -9.06
C GLN A 91 -5.98 -0.61 -9.56
N VAL A 92 -5.72 -0.43 -10.85
CA VAL A 92 -5.92 0.83 -11.56
C VAL A 92 -6.46 0.56 -12.96
N SER A 93 -7.43 1.35 -13.40
CA SER A 93 -7.95 1.34 -14.75
C SER A 93 -8.17 2.76 -15.26
N ALA A 94 -8.10 2.93 -16.58
CA ALA A 94 -8.36 4.20 -17.22
C ALA A 94 -8.98 3.99 -18.61
N THR A 95 -9.95 4.82 -18.95
CA THR A 95 -10.64 4.77 -20.25
C THR A 95 -10.27 6.00 -21.08
N PRO A 96 -9.72 5.83 -22.30
CA PRO A 96 -9.34 6.96 -23.15
C PRO A 96 -10.58 7.65 -23.75
N LYS A 97 -10.51 8.96 -23.98
CA LYS A 97 -11.61 9.74 -24.60
C LYS A 97 -11.62 9.67 -26.15
N ALA A 98 -10.57 9.13 -26.77
CA ALA A 98 -10.40 9.00 -28.21
C ALA A 98 -9.53 7.76 -28.53
N GLY A 99 -9.14 7.53 -29.79
CA GLY A 99 -8.27 6.41 -30.22
C GLY A 99 -6.83 6.42 -29.67
N GLN A 100 -6.62 6.95 -28.46
CA GLN A 100 -5.36 6.94 -27.75
C GLN A 100 -5.05 5.54 -27.24
N VAL A 101 -3.77 5.22 -27.21
CA VAL A 101 -3.26 4.03 -26.53
C VAL A 101 -2.94 4.44 -25.10
N LEU A 102 -3.44 3.69 -24.13
CA LEU A 102 -3.10 3.87 -22.72
C LEU A 102 -2.21 2.73 -22.22
N THR A 103 -1.27 3.06 -21.35
CA THR A 103 -0.48 2.10 -20.58
C THR A 103 -0.65 2.39 -19.11
N CYS A 104 -0.98 1.36 -18.32
CA CYS A 104 -0.94 1.42 -16.86
C CYS A 104 0.23 0.61 -16.30
N ARG A 105 0.73 1.01 -15.13
CA ARG A 105 1.67 0.24 -14.32
C ARG A 105 1.32 0.32 -12.83
N ILE A 106 1.67 -0.72 -12.11
CA ILE A 106 1.60 -0.80 -10.65
C ILE A 106 3.01 -1.08 -10.15
N LEU A 107 3.56 -0.19 -9.32
CA LEU A 107 4.88 -0.35 -8.72
C LEU A 107 4.75 -0.51 -7.20
N LEU A 108 5.60 -1.35 -6.62
CA LEU A 108 5.84 -1.43 -5.20
C LEU A 108 6.99 -0.48 -4.83
N ASP A 109 6.75 0.36 -3.83
CA ASP A 109 7.68 1.38 -3.33
C ASP A 109 8.26 2.27 -4.45
N GLY A 110 7.46 2.51 -5.50
CA GLY A 110 7.83 3.31 -6.67
C GLY A 110 8.90 2.70 -7.58
N VAL A 111 9.36 1.47 -7.32
CA VAL A 111 10.52 0.89 -8.02
C VAL A 111 10.22 -0.48 -8.63
N LYS A 112 9.63 -1.41 -7.86
CA LYS A 112 9.44 -2.78 -8.33
C LYS A 112 8.11 -2.90 -9.07
N GLU A 113 8.14 -3.16 -10.38
CA GLU A 113 6.92 -3.42 -11.14
C GLU A 113 6.20 -4.69 -10.64
N LEU A 114 4.93 -4.54 -10.31
CA LEU A 114 4.02 -5.62 -9.91
C LEU A 114 3.07 -6.04 -11.03
N ALA A 115 2.69 -5.09 -11.89
CA ALA A 115 1.84 -5.30 -13.06
C ALA A 115 2.03 -4.17 -14.08
N SER A 116 1.82 -4.49 -15.36
CA SER A 116 1.84 -3.54 -16.46
C SER A 116 0.94 -4.06 -17.59
N ALA A 117 0.23 -3.15 -18.24
CA ALA A 117 -0.61 -3.47 -19.38
C ALA A 117 -0.71 -2.27 -20.32
N THR A 118 -0.83 -2.55 -21.62
CA THR A 118 -1.06 -1.55 -22.67
C THR A 118 -2.30 -1.95 -23.45
N GLY A 119 -3.28 -1.05 -23.53
CA GLY A 119 -4.50 -1.24 -24.31
C GLY A 119 -4.27 -0.98 -25.80
N LYS A 120 -5.21 -1.40 -26.65
CA LYS A 120 -5.24 -0.93 -28.05
C LYS A 120 -5.79 0.50 -28.12
N PRO A 121 -5.66 1.19 -29.27
CA PRO A 121 -6.29 2.48 -29.51
C PRO A 121 -7.77 2.50 -29.10
N GLY A 122 -8.14 3.37 -28.15
CA GLY A 122 -9.52 3.54 -27.69
C GLY A 122 -10.01 2.49 -26.69
N GLU A 123 -9.21 1.48 -26.34
CA GLU A 123 -9.57 0.48 -25.34
C GLU A 123 -9.21 0.95 -23.92
N THR A 124 -10.05 0.60 -22.94
CA THR A 124 -9.74 0.76 -21.52
C THR A 124 -8.52 -0.09 -21.16
N VAL A 125 -7.59 0.49 -20.39
CA VAL A 125 -6.48 -0.25 -19.80
C VAL A 125 -6.80 -0.59 -18.35
N SER A 126 -6.41 -1.78 -17.88
CA SER A 126 -6.59 -2.22 -16.51
C SER A 126 -5.37 -3.01 -16.04
N CYS A 127 -4.83 -2.64 -14.89
CA CYS A 127 -3.74 -3.32 -14.21
C CYS A 127 -4.23 -3.80 -12.85
N GLU A 128 -3.79 -4.98 -12.45
CA GLU A 128 -4.12 -5.56 -11.15
C GLU A 128 -2.94 -6.38 -10.61
N SER A 129 -2.72 -6.31 -9.30
CA SER A 129 -1.84 -7.23 -8.59
C SER A 129 -2.31 -7.45 -7.14
N VAL A 130 -2.07 -8.64 -6.61
CA VAL A 130 -2.30 -8.93 -5.18
C VAL A 130 -1.01 -8.66 -4.42
N THR A 131 -1.10 -7.84 -3.38
CA THR A 131 0.07 -7.48 -2.57
C THR A 131 0.51 -8.64 -1.66
N GLY A 132 1.80 -8.66 -1.27
CA GLY A 132 2.35 -9.70 -0.39
C GLY A 132 1.75 -9.71 1.02
N THR A 133 1.85 -10.83 1.74
CA THR A 133 1.25 -11.06 3.09
C THR A 133 2.20 -10.90 4.28
#